data_AF-A0A7L4GIL3-F1
#
_entry.id   AF-A0A7L4GIL3-F1
#
_cell.length_a   1.000
_cell.length_b   1.000
_cell.length_c   1.000
_cell.angle_alpha   90.00
_cell.angle_beta   90.00
_cell.angle_gamma   90.00
#
_symmetry.space_group_name_H-M   'P 1'
#
loop_
_entity.id
_entity.type
_entity.pdbx_description
1 polymer ?
#
loop_
_entity_poly.entity_id
_entity_poly.type
_entity_poly.pdbx_seq_one_letter_code
_entity_poly.pdbx_strand_id
1 'polypeptide(L)'
;TEWPETGRLALYLLGLRATCPPPEPGPQRSLVTWLKFYLEKDWAGSRRHGQPLTSYYQYSLGVLALCVHRKRVREEVIRRLLTAEQHGRFRHAGGSAVDTEAVAALAFACLEQERLVGARLAAELRTATLRVRRRMVELQGQDGFFGNIYSTPWAMQVFIATHSCQMQPAYSRAMTALLENLDAFTTAATMAQVLPALHGFSYLDIASMRCQEEPNTLTPVGPAALPEMTGNMTVRLMVECPEPWCPQHRLYDQLVPAPAGASLLDVLWAATAQGSQNFTFDTQDTSQGPFLSRVLGLEAQQQKQSYWQLLTAPSTSLQMGVADYRPRDGETLILRLSEW
;
A
#
# COMPACT_ATOMS: atom_id res chain seq x y z
N THR A 1 7.80 16.47 -17.01
CA THR A 1 8.67 16.43 -15.82
C THR A 1 8.54 15.05 -15.23
N GLU A 2 9.61 14.24 -15.20
CA GLU A 2 9.54 12.90 -14.60
C GLU A 2 9.33 13.01 -13.08
N TRP A 3 8.36 12.24 -12.59
CA TRP A 3 7.95 12.25 -11.19
C TRP A 3 8.93 11.48 -10.29
N PRO A 4 8.99 11.78 -8.98
CA PRO A 4 9.87 11.07 -8.07
C PRO A 4 9.49 9.59 -7.98
N GLU A 5 10.41 8.69 -8.31
CA GLU A 5 10.24 7.24 -8.14
C GLU A 5 10.65 6.78 -6.73
N THR A 6 10.37 7.59 -5.70
CA THR A 6 10.84 7.37 -4.32
C THR A 6 10.48 5.97 -3.83
N GLY A 7 9.21 5.54 -3.99
CA GLY A 7 8.75 4.23 -3.52
C GLY A 7 9.39 3.06 -4.26
N ARG A 8 9.42 3.08 -5.60
CA ARG A 8 9.99 1.98 -6.40
C ARG A 8 11.50 1.83 -6.15
N LEU A 9 12.24 2.94 -6.13
CA LEU A 9 13.67 2.91 -5.85
C LEU A 9 13.96 2.48 -4.41
N ALA A 10 13.11 2.86 -3.45
CA ALA A 10 13.23 2.40 -2.07
C ALA A 10 13.02 0.88 -1.96
N LEU A 11 11.96 0.33 -2.55
CA LEU A 11 11.73 -1.13 -2.59
C LEU A 11 12.89 -1.88 -3.25
N TYR A 12 13.41 -1.34 -4.36
CA TYR A 12 14.56 -1.92 -5.03
C TYR A 12 15.79 -1.96 -4.11
N LEU A 13 16.08 -0.88 -3.39
CA LEU A 13 17.19 -0.84 -2.43
C LEU A 13 16.95 -1.79 -1.24
N LEU A 14 15.72 -1.92 -0.73
CA LEU A 14 15.38 -2.92 0.30
C LEU A 14 15.64 -4.35 -0.21
N GLY A 15 15.21 -4.65 -1.44
CA GLY A 15 15.48 -5.93 -2.11
C GLY A 15 16.97 -6.20 -2.26
N LEU A 16 17.75 -5.24 -2.77
CA LEU A 16 19.21 -5.36 -2.86
C LEU A 16 19.89 -5.60 -1.51
N ARG A 17 19.33 -5.09 -0.41
CA ARG A 17 19.89 -5.34 0.92
C ARG A 17 19.65 -6.80 1.36
N ALA A 18 18.58 -7.42 0.89
CA ALA A 18 18.16 -8.78 1.22
C ALA A 18 18.89 -9.88 0.41
N THR A 19 19.66 -9.56 -0.65
CA THR A 19 20.33 -10.55 -1.53
C THR A 19 21.75 -10.97 -1.11
N CYS A 20 22.15 -10.76 0.15
CA CYS A 20 23.53 -10.84 0.67
C CYS A 20 24.53 -11.75 -0.13
N PRO A 21 25.75 -11.26 -0.47
CA PRO A 21 26.34 -9.96 -0.11
C PRO A 21 25.73 -8.79 -0.90
N PRO A 22 25.84 -7.54 -0.41
CA PRO A 22 25.43 -6.38 -1.20
C PRO A 22 26.20 -6.38 -2.54
N PRO A 23 25.55 -6.01 -3.66
CA PRO A 23 26.21 -5.92 -4.97
C PRO A 23 27.40 -4.94 -4.91
N GLU A 24 28.25 -4.96 -5.93
CA GLU A 24 29.42 -4.08 -5.97
C GLU A 24 29.08 -2.62 -5.57
N PRO A 25 29.91 -1.97 -4.73
CA PRO A 25 29.56 -0.70 -4.12
C PRO A 25 29.37 0.45 -5.12
N GLY A 26 29.78 0.31 -6.38
CA GLY A 26 29.66 1.32 -7.44
C GLY A 26 28.20 1.66 -7.80
N PRO A 27 27.46 0.74 -8.44
CA PRO A 27 26.04 0.95 -8.79
C PRO A 27 25.15 1.33 -7.59
N GLN A 28 25.41 0.73 -6.42
CA GLN A 28 24.67 1.00 -5.19
C GLN A 28 24.81 2.44 -4.70
N ARG A 29 26.00 3.06 -4.83
CA ARG A 29 26.21 4.47 -4.44
C ARG A 29 25.37 5.44 -5.28
N SER A 30 25.24 5.18 -6.57
CA SER A 30 24.41 5.98 -7.47
C SER A 30 22.94 5.89 -7.07
N LEU A 31 22.43 4.69 -6.78
CA LEU A 31 21.04 4.47 -6.39
C LEU A 31 20.69 5.14 -5.06
N VAL A 32 21.56 5.06 -4.05
CA VAL A 32 21.38 5.79 -2.78
C VAL A 32 21.32 7.29 -3.01
N THR A 33 22.14 7.81 -3.92
CA THR A 33 22.17 9.25 -4.26
C THR A 33 20.87 9.67 -4.92
N TRP A 34 20.35 8.87 -5.86
CA TRP A 34 19.05 9.09 -6.48
C TRP A 34 17.90 9.03 -5.47
N LEU A 35 17.91 8.08 -4.54
CA LEU A 35 16.87 8.00 -3.52
C LEU A 35 16.87 9.24 -2.62
N LYS A 36 18.06 9.71 -2.21
CA LYS A 36 18.17 10.98 -1.47
C LYS A 36 17.61 12.15 -2.27
N PHE A 37 17.93 12.24 -3.56
CA PHE A 37 17.44 13.30 -4.43
C PHE A 37 15.90 13.28 -4.56
N TYR A 38 15.30 12.12 -4.78
CA TYR A 38 13.84 12.00 -4.88
C TYR A 38 13.14 12.29 -3.55
N LEU A 39 13.71 11.84 -2.43
CA LEU A 39 13.16 12.12 -1.10
C LEU A 39 13.23 13.63 -0.76
N GLU A 40 14.28 14.32 -1.20
CA GLU A 40 14.39 15.79 -1.09
C GLU A 40 13.37 16.51 -1.96
N LYS A 41 13.09 16.03 -3.18
CA LYS A 41 12.00 16.55 -4.02
C LYS A 41 10.64 16.36 -3.37
N ASP A 42 10.37 15.18 -2.83
CA ASP A 42 9.12 14.91 -2.10
C ASP A 42 8.98 15.80 -0.87
N TRP A 43 10.08 16.01 -0.13
CA TRP A 43 10.10 16.93 1.02
C TRP A 43 9.80 18.36 0.59
N ALA A 44 10.44 18.85 -0.47
CA ALA A 44 10.21 20.20 -0.99
C ALA A 44 8.76 20.38 -1.46
N GLY A 45 8.20 19.36 -2.13
CA GLY A 45 6.78 19.31 -2.47
C GLY A 45 5.87 19.38 -1.25
N SER A 46 6.22 18.65 -0.19
CA SER A 46 5.46 18.67 1.08
C SER A 46 5.39 20.04 1.74
N ARG A 47 6.44 20.87 1.59
CA ARG A 47 6.39 22.24 2.08
C ARG A 47 5.50 23.13 1.21
N ARG A 48 5.49 22.92 -0.10
CA ARG A 48 4.74 23.76 -1.06
C ARG A 48 3.25 23.42 -1.08
N HIS A 49 2.92 22.13 -1.02
CA HIS A 49 1.56 21.62 -1.23
C HIS A 49 0.90 21.05 0.02
N GLY A 50 1.58 21.07 1.18
CA GLY A 50 1.07 20.48 2.41
C GLY A 50 1.26 18.97 2.54
N GLN A 51 1.66 18.27 1.47
CA GLN A 51 1.95 16.83 1.44
C GLN A 51 3.00 16.44 0.39
N PRO A 52 3.70 15.29 0.54
CA PRO A 52 4.71 14.83 -0.41
C PRO A 52 4.17 14.78 -1.86
N LEU A 53 5.06 14.87 -2.87
CA LEU A 53 4.63 14.75 -4.27
C LEU A 53 4.10 13.33 -4.56
N THR A 54 4.68 12.33 -3.88
CA THR A 54 4.19 10.96 -3.86
C THR A 54 3.12 10.76 -2.77
N SER A 55 3.46 10.10 -1.65
CA SER A 55 2.62 9.91 -0.47
C SER A 55 3.51 9.77 0.76
N TYR A 56 2.95 9.92 1.97
CA TYR A 56 3.72 9.67 3.19
C TYR A 56 4.16 8.21 3.33
N TYR A 57 3.46 7.26 2.69
CA TYR A 57 3.91 5.87 2.61
C TYR A 57 5.23 5.76 1.85
N GLN A 58 5.30 6.29 0.62
CA GLN A 58 6.53 6.25 -0.19
C GLN A 58 7.66 7.09 0.42
N TYR A 59 7.31 8.22 1.02
CA TYR A 59 8.25 9.05 1.78
C TYR A 59 8.90 8.27 2.93
N SER A 60 8.08 7.59 3.73
CA SER A 60 8.54 6.76 4.85
C SER A 60 9.39 5.59 4.36
N LEU A 61 8.99 4.97 3.25
CA LEU A 61 9.72 3.88 2.62
C LEU A 61 11.12 4.34 2.16
N GLY A 62 11.23 5.54 1.60
CA GLY A 62 12.52 6.14 1.25
C GLY A 62 13.42 6.37 2.46
N VAL A 63 12.87 6.86 3.57
CA VAL A 63 13.61 7.01 4.84
C VAL A 63 14.08 5.65 5.37
N LEU A 64 13.18 4.65 5.38
CA LEU A 64 13.48 3.29 5.83
C LEU A 64 14.59 2.65 4.98
N ALA A 65 14.48 2.72 3.66
CA ALA A 65 15.48 2.18 2.74
C ALA A 65 16.86 2.83 2.95
N LEU A 66 16.94 4.16 3.12
CA LEU A 66 18.20 4.81 3.45
C LEU A 66 18.76 4.34 4.80
N CYS A 67 17.89 4.17 5.79
CA CYS A 67 18.28 3.73 7.13
C CYS A 67 18.88 2.31 7.15
N VAL A 68 18.25 1.32 6.51
CA VAL A 68 18.77 -0.06 6.50
C VAL A 68 20.09 -0.20 5.74
N HIS A 69 20.39 0.76 4.85
CA HIS A 69 21.68 0.90 4.17
C HIS A 69 22.69 1.74 4.99
N ARG A 70 22.36 2.07 6.25
CA ARG A 70 23.14 2.90 7.18
C ARG A 70 23.49 4.27 6.61
N LYS A 71 22.57 4.87 5.85
CA LYS A 71 22.74 6.19 5.24
C LYS A 71 21.95 7.21 6.04
N ARG A 72 22.65 8.27 6.46
CA ARG A 72 22.01 9.41 7.11
C ARG A 72 21.04 10.12 6.17
N VAL A 73 19.92 10.53 6.73
CA VAL A 73 18.87 11.35 6.12
C VAL A 73 18.91 12.73 6.77
N ARG A 74 18.60 13.80 6.02
CA ARG A 74 18.58 15.16 6.57
C ARG A 74 17.53 15.26 7.68
N GLU A 75 17.86 15.94 8.78
CA GLU A 75 16.96 16.04 9.93
C GLU A 75 15.59 16.66 9.56
N GLU A 76 15.54 17.66 8.68
CA GLU A 76 14.28 18.28 8.26
C GLU A 76 13.34 17.32 7.51
N VAL A 77 13.90 16.35 6.79
CA VAL A 77 13.16 15.30 6.10
C VAL A 77 12.52 14.38 7.15
N ILE A 78 13.29 14.01 8.18
CA ILE A 78 12.79 13.19 9.30
C ILE A 78 11.72 13.95 10.11
N ARG A 79 11.98 15.23 10.44
CA ARG A 79 11.04 16.09 11.17
C ARG A 79 9.74 16.26 10.41
N ARG A 80 9.78 16.32 9.07
CA ARG A 80 8.55 16.39 8.27
C ARG A 80 7.65 15.18 8.50
N LEU A 81 8.23 13.98 8.52
CA LEU A 81 7.49 12.75 8.78
C LEU A 81 6.97 12.70 10.22
N LEU A 82 7.78 13.14 11.19
CA LEU A 82 7.38 13.23 12.59
C LEU A 82 6.21 14.20 12.81
N THR A 83 6.24 15.38 12.17
CA THR A 83 5.13 16.34 12.22
C THR A 83 3.86 15.75 11.59
N ALA A 84 3.98 15.01 10.49
CA ALA A 84 2.84 14.35 9.86
C ALA A 84 2.20 13.31 10.78
N GLU A 85 3.00 12.51 11.49
CA GLU A 85 2.52 11.56 12.50
C GLU A 85 1.79 12.27 13.65
N GLN A 86 2.40 13.32 14.22
CA GLN A 86 1.85 14.05 15.37
C GLN A 86 0.50 14.72 15.08
N HIS A 87 0.31 15.19 13.84
CA HIS A 87 -0.89 15.90 13.42
C HIS A 87 -1.89 15.00 12.68
N GLY A 88 -1.69 13.67 12.68
CA GLY A 88 -2.60 12.72 12.06
C GLY A 88 -2.73 12.88 10.53
N ARG A 89 -1.71 13.40 9.85
CA ARG A 89 -1.73 13.72 8.41
C ARG A 89 -1.53 12.51 7.49
N PHE A 90 -1.54 11.30 8.03
CA PHE A 90 -1.45 10.07 7.25
C PHE A 90 -2.82 9.55 6.79
N ARG A 91 -3.90 10.05 7.39
CA ARG A 91 -5.27 9.68 7.03
C ARG A 91 -5.75 10.48 5.83
N HIS A 92 -6.45 9.78 4.95
CA HIS A 92 -7.04 10.30 3.72
C HIS A 92 -8.51 9.85 3.66
N ALA A 93 -9.42 10.78 3.35
CA ALA A 93 -10.84 10.51 3.03
C ALA A 93 -11.59 9.50 3.92
N GLY A 94 -11.29 9.45 5.23
CA GLY A 94 -11.93 8.52 6.19
C GLY A 94 -11.41 7.07 6.15
N GLY A 95 -10.42 6.75 5.32
CA GLY A 95 -9.79 5.43 5.23
C GLY A 95 -8.79 5.12 6.35
N SER A 96 -8.40 3.85 6.45
CA SER A 96 -7.32 3.38 7.31
C SER A 96 -5.98 3.96 6.83
N ALA A 97 -5.17 4.48 7.76
CA ALA A 97 -3.81 4.94 7.51
C ALA A 97 -2.75 3.95 8.01
N VAL A 98 -3.16 2.73 8.38
CA VAL A 98 -2.32 1.76 9.08
C VAL A 98 -1.06 1.43 8.30
N ASP A 99 -1.14 1.27 6.97
CA ASP A 99 0.02 1.03 6.11
C ASP A 99 1.06 2.14 6.22
N THR A 100 0.60 3.40 6.11
CA THR A 100 1.46 4.58 6.17
C THR A 100 2.05 4.76 7.56
N GLU A 101 1.22 4.60 8.59
CA GLU A 101 1.65 4.66 9.98
C GLU A 101 2.70 3.59 10.31
N ALA A 102 2.50 2.37 9.82
CA ALA A 102 3.41 1.26 10.03
C ALA A 102 4.77 1.51 9.38
N VAL A 103 4.80 1.88 8.10
CA VAL A 103 6.07 2.16 7.42
C VAL A 103 6.79 3.37 8.03
N ALA A 104 6.05 4.39 8.48
CA ALA A 104 6.64 5.51 9.22
C ALA A 104 7.24 5.05 10.56
N ALA A 105 6.54 4.20 11.31
CA ALA A 105 7.02 3.67 12.59
C ALA A 105 8.26 2.76 12.41
N LEU A 106 8.30 1.96 11.35
CA LEU A 106 9.48 1.18 10.96
C LEU A 106 10.67 2.10 10.64
N ALA A 107 10.45 3.17 9.86
CA ALA A 107 11.49 4.15 9.56
C ALA A 107 12.03 4.84 10.83
N PHE A 108 11.14 5.23 11.75
CA PHE A 108 11.53 5.83 13.04
C PHE A 108 12.32 4.86 13.91
N ALA A 109 11.86 3.62 14.04
CA ALA A 109 12.55 2.57 14.80
C ALA A 109 13.94 2.30 14.22
N CYS A 110 14.06 2.22 12.90
CA CYS A 110 15.34 2.00 12.23
C CYS A 110 16.33 3.13 12.54
N LEU A 111 15.93 4.40 12.36
CA LEU A 111 16.81 5.55 12.58
C LEU A 111 17.34 5.63 14.01
N GLU A 112 16.50 5.23 14.98
CA GLU A 112 16.86 5.14 16.39
C GLU A 112 17.84 3.99 16.67
N GLN A 113 17.53 2.77 16.21
CA GLN A 113 18.33 1.57 16.44
C GLN A 113 19.71 1.63 15.76
N GLU A 114 19.78 2.11 14.52
CA GLU A 114 21.04 2.28 13.76
C GLU A 114 21.82 3.55 14.18
N ARG A 115 21.33 4.31 15.17
CA ARG A 115 21.97 5.52 15.72
C ARG A 115 22.33 6.56 14.65
N LEU A 116 21.42 6.75 13.68
CA LEU A 116 21.63 7.65 12.53
C LEU A 116 21.22 9.11 12.81
N VAL A 117 20.70 9.39 14.01
CA VAL A 117 20.23 10.70 14.46
C VAL A 117 20.77 11.05 15.86
N GLY A 118 20.73 12.34 16.24
CA GLY A 118 21.12 12.79 17.57
C GLY A 118 20.17 12.31 18.68
N ALA A 119 20.66 12.25 19.93
CA ALA A 119 19.93 11.66 21.07
C ALA A 119 18.53 12.25 21.32
N ARG A 120 18.38 13.58 21.18
CA ARG A 120 17.08 14.25 21.32
C ARG A 120 16.09 13.76 20.28
N LEU A 121 16.48 13.76 19.00
CA LEU A 121 15.61 13.30 17.93
C LEU A 121 15.31 11.80 18.08
N ALA A 122 16.29 10.98 18.47
CA ALA A 122 16.07 9.57 18.76
C ALA A 122 14.97 9.33 19.82
N ALA A 123 14.94 10.14 20.89
CA ALA A 123 13.88 10.07 21.89
C ALA A 123 12.50 10.43 21.31
N GLU A 124 12.43 11.49 20.50
CA GLU A 124 11.19 11.90 19.81
C GLU A 124 10.68 10.80 18.86
N LEU A 125 11.58 10.16 18.11
CA LEU A 125 11.28 9.03 17.21
C LEU A 125 10.75 7.82 18.00
N ARG A 126 11.41 7.45 19.10
CA ARG A 126 10.95 6.36 19.98
C ARG A 126 9.53 6.63 20.48
N THR A 127 9.25 7.85 20.93
CA THR A 127 7.90 8.21 21.39
C THR A 127 6.87 8.11 20.25
N ALA A 128 7.21 8.53 19.03
CA ALA A 128 6.33 8.40 17.87
C ALA A 128 6.02 6.94 17.52
N THR A 129 7.03 6.07 17.48
CA THR A 129 6.84 4.62 17.27
C THR A 129 5.92 4.02 18.34
N LEU A 130 6.08 4.39 19.61
CA LEU A 130 5.22 3.93 20.70
C LEU A 130 3.77 4.42 20.55
N ARG A 131 3.55 5.67 20.11
CA ARG A 131 2.22 6.20 19.84
C ARG A 131 1.53 5.45 18.71
N VAL A 132 2.21 5.27 17.57
CA VAL A 132 1.68 4.52 16.43
C VAL A 132 1.27 3.11 16.84
N ARG A 133 2.16 2.39 17.53
CA ARG A 133 1.85 1.02 18.00
C ARG A 133 0.64 1.00 18.92
N ARG A 134 0.51 1.97 19.83
CA ARG A 134 -0.66 2.08 20.71
C ARG A 134 -1.93 2.29 19.90
N ARG A 135 -1.92 3.20 18.93
CA ARG A 135 -3.07 3.45 18.04
C ARG A 135 -3.48 2.18 17.27
N MET A 136 -2.52 1.40 16.78
CA MET A 136 -2.82 0.11 16.12
C MET A 136 -3.56 -0.85 17.05
N VAL A 137 -3.15 -0.96 18.31
CA VAL A 137 -3.84 -1.80 19.31
C VAL A 137 -5.25 -1.27 19.60
N GLU A 138 -5.39 0.04 19.80
CA GLU A 138 -6.67 0.70 20.13
C GLU A 138 -7.68 0.62 18.99
N LEU A 139 -7.21 0.64 17.74
CA LEU A 139 -8.04 0.63 16.53
C LEU A 139 -8.11 -0.76 15.86
N GLN A 140 -7.64 -1.82 16.53
CA GLN A 140 -7.76 -3.18 16.00
C GLN A 140 -9.25 -3.54 15.84
N GLY A 141 -9.60 -4.05 14.66
CA GLY A 141 -10.95 -4.49 14.35
C GLY A 141 -11.37 -5.68 15.21
N GLN A 142 -12.69 -5.89 15.32
CA GLN A 142 -13.25 -7.06 16.01
C GLN A 142 -12.90 -8.37 15.29
N ASP A 143 -12.65 -8.28 13.99
CA ASP A 143 -12.11 -9.33 13.12
C ASP A 143 -10.62 -9.65 13.41
N GLY A 144 -9.97 -8.92 14.30
CA GLY A 144 -8.56 -9.10 14.67
C GLY A 144 -7.57 -8.40 13.74
N PHE A 145 -8.03 -7.74 12.67
CA PHE A 145 -7.13 -7.05 11.74
C PHE A 145 -6.76 -5.65 12.22
N PHE A 146 -5.55 -5.21 11.86
CA PHE A 146 -5.13 -3.81 12.03
C PHE A 146 -5.51 -3.03 10.78
N GLY A 147 -6.62 -2.29 10.83
CA GLY A 147 -7.19 -1.62 9.67
C GLY A 147 -7.96 -2.61 8.79
N ASN A 148 -7.25 -3.36 7.94
CA ASN A 148 -7.81 -4.44 7.14
C ASN A 148 -6.79 -5.59 7.02
N ILE A 149 -7.18 -6.66 6.33
CA ILE A 149 -6.32 -7.83 6.10
C ILE A 149 -4.97 -7.49 5.43
N TYR A 150 -4.93 -6.55 4.49
CA TYR A 150 -3.72 -6.16 3.75
C TYR A 150 -2.80 -5.18 4.48
N SER A 151 -3.35 -4.36 5.38
CA SER A 151 -2.58 -3.46 6.26
C SER A 151 -2.01 -4.20 7.47
N THR A 152 -2.60 -5.34 7.85
CA THR A 152 -2.23 -6.12 9.03
C THR A 152 -0.76 -6.58 9.01
N PRO A 153 -0.22 -7.12 7.90
CA PRO A 153 1.20 -7.47 7.82
C PRO A 153 2.15 -6.31 8.12
N TRP A 154 1.84 -5.10 7.63
CA TRP A 154 2.66 -3.90 7.91
C TRP A 154 2.66 -3.56 9.40
N ALA A 155 1.47 -3.56 10.02
CA ALA A 155 1.36 -3.33 11.46
C ALA A 155 2.14 -4.38 12.26
N MET A 156 2.03 -5.66 11.90
CA MET A 156 2.74 -6.75 12.56
C MET A 156 4.27 -6.59 12.50
N GLN A 157 4.81 -6.12 11.37
CA GLN A 157 6.24 -5.81 11.27
C GLN A 157 6.69 -4.75 12.30
N VAL A 158 5.84 -3.78 12.67
CA VAL A 158 6.16 -2.81 13.74
C VAL A 158 6.31 -3.50 15.09
N PHE A 159 5.45 -4.47 15.41
CA PHE A 159 5.56 -5.23 16.66
C PHE A 159 6.84 -6.07 16.69
N ILE A 160 7.20 -6.67 15.55
CA ILE A 160 8.44 -7.46 15.37
C ILE A 160 9.66 -6.57 15.59
N ALA A 161 9.74 -5.47 14.83
CA ALA A 161 10.84 -4.49 14.88
C ALA A 161 11.04 -3.84 16.25
N THR A 162 9.99 -3.81 17.09
CA THR A 162 10.03 -3.23 18.45
C THR A 162 10.05 -4.28 19.55
N HIS A 163 10.28 -5.55 19.21
CA HIS A 163 10.34 -6.68 20.13
C HIS A 163 9.13 -6.78 21.08
N SER A 164 7.93 -6.56 20.54
CA SER A 164 6.69 -6.52 21.33
C SER A 164 5.65 -7.56 20.93
N CYS A 165 5.94 -8.45 19.98
CA CYS A 165 5.03 -9.50 19.53
C CYS A 165 4.50 -10.39 20.67
N GLN A 166 5.40 -10.87 21.54
CA GLN A 166 5.05 -11.83 22.60
C GLN A 166 4.20 -11.21 23.72
N MET A 167 4.33 -9.91 23.94
CA MET A 167 3.69 -9.21 25.06
C MET A 167 2.33 -8.60 24.69
N GLN A 168 1.94 -8.64 23.41
CA GLN A 168 0.78 -7.92 22.90
C GLN A 168 -0.30 -8.90 22.44
N PRO A 169 -1.40 -9.07 23.20
CA PRO A 169 -2.51 -9.95 22.79
C PRO A 169 -3.10 -9.57 21.42
N ALA A 170 -3.07 -8.28 21.08
CA ALA A 170 -3.46 -7.78 19.77
C ALA A 170 -2.65 -8.40 18.63
N TYR A 171 -1.35 -8.62 18.83
CA TYR A 171 -0.50 -9.29 17.84
C TYR A 171 -0.92 -10.74 17.60
N SER A 172 -1.19 -11.49 18.67
CA SER A 172 -1.65 -12.88 18.56
C SER A 172 -3.00 -12.97 17.84
N ARG A 173 -3.95 -12.08 18.15
CA ARG A 173 -5.25 -12.01 17.43
C ARG A 173 -5.06 -11.75 15.93
N ALA A 174 -4.18 -10.81 15.58
CA ALA A 174 -3.89 -10.50 14.19
C ALA A 174 -3.22 -11.67 13.45
N MET A 175 -2.29 -12.38 14.11
CA MET A 175 -1.67 -13.58 13.54
C MET A 175 -2.71 -14.69 13.29
N THR A 176 -3.61 -14.95 14.25
CA THR A 176 -4.71 -15.91 14.07
C THR A 176 -5.60 -15.52 12.89
N ALA A 177 -6.05 -14.26 12.85
CA ALA A 177 -6.90 -13.76 11.77
C ALA A 177 -6.23 -13.85 10.39
N LEU A 178 -4.93 -13.57 10.29
CA LEU A 178 -4.17 -13.75 9.03
C LEU A 178 -4.09 -15.22 8.61
N LEU A 179 -3.77 -16.13 9.54
CA LEU A 179 -3.66 -17.56 9.24
C LEU A 179 -4.99 -18.16 8.75
N GLU A 180 -6.11 -17.67 9.29
CA GLU A 180 -7.45 -18.07 8.88
C GLU A 180 -7.87 -17.54 7.50
N ASN A 181 -7.18 -16.51 6.97
CA ASN A 181 -7.54 -15.82 5.71
C ASN A 181 -6.36 -15.73 4.73
N LEU A 182 -5.44 -16.71 4.74
CA LEU A 182 -4.26 -16.72 3.85
C LEU A 182 -4.63 -16.79 2.37
N ASP A 183 -5.80 -17.34 2.05
CA ASP A 183 -6.36 -17.43 0.70
C ASP A 183 -6.66 -16.06 0.07
N ALA A 184 -6.75 -14.99 0.87
CA ALA A 184 -6.86 -13.63 0.36
C ALA A 184 -5.57 -13.09 -0.30
N PHE A 185 -4.40 -13.69 -0.01
CA PHE A 185 -3.10 -13.24 -0.52
C PHE A 185 -2.75 -13.95 -1.82
N THR A 186 -3.47 -13.62 -2.89
CA THR A 186 -3.41 -14.34 -4.18
C THR A 186 -2.37 -13.79 -5.16
N THR A 187 -1.84 -12.59 -4.92
CA THR A 187 -0.90 -11.93 -5.84
C THR A 187 0.53 -11.96 -5.28
N ALA A 188 1.52 -11.90 -6.16
CA ALA A 188 2.92 -11.81 -5.75
C ALA A 188 3.18 -10.62 -4.81
N ALA A 189 2.47 -9.50 -5.03
CA ALA A 189 2.63 -8.29 -4.24
C ALA A 189 2.05 -8.43 -2.83
N THR A 190 0.85 -8.98 -2.68
CA THR A 190 0.25 -9.21 -1.35
C THR A 190 0.99 -10.31 -0.60
N MET A 191 1.42 -11.37 -1.29
CA MET A 191 2.29 -12.42 -0.72
C MET A 191 3.62 -11.86 -0.19
N ALA A 192 4.29 -11.01 -0.97
CA ALA A 192 5.56 -10.39 -0.56
C ALA A 192 5.41 -9.48 0.68
N GLN A 193 4.21 -8.95 0.94
CA GLN A 193 3.92 -8.14 2.13
C GLN A 193 3.68 -9.00 3.37
N VAL A 194 2.99 -10.14 3.24
CA VAL A 194 2.61 -10.99 4.37
C VAL A 194 3.71 -11.94 4.83
N LEU A 195 4.52 -12.47 3.91
CA LEU A 195 5.54 -13.48 4.21
C LEU A 195 6.53 -13.06 5.31
N PRO A 196 7.10 -11.83 5.32
CA PRO A 196 8.00 -11.41 6.40
C PRO A 196 7.34 -11.54 7.77
N ALA A 197 6.09 -11.05 7.91
CA ALA A 197 5.37 -11.09 9.17
C ALA A 197 5.06 -12.52 9.62
N LEU A 198 4.69 -13.42 8.70
CA LEU A 198 4.45 -14.84 8.99
C LEU A 198 5.72 -15.55 9.48
N HIS A 199 6.88 -15.17 8.95
CA HIS A 199 8.18 -15.70 9.40
C HIS A 199 8.76 -14.96 10.60
N GLY A 200 8.05 -14.00 11.18
CA GLY A 200 8.51 -13.23 12.34
C GLY A 200 9.63 -12.24 12.02
N PHE A 201 9.72 -11.78 10.77
CA PHE A 201 10.66 -10.77 10.30
C PHE A 201 9.96 -9.46 9.91
N SER A 202 10.74 -8.39 10.00
CA SER A 202 10.40 -7.04 9.58
C SER A 202 11.41 -6.54 8.56
N TYR A 203 11.07 -5.44 7.89
CA TYR A 203 12.00 -4.74 7.01
C TYR A 203 13.21 -4.15 7.74
N LEU A 204 13.27 -4.11 9.08
CA LEU A 204 14.48 -3.70 9.79
C LEU A 204 15.51 -4.82 9.85
N ASP A 205 15.06 -6.08 9.85
CA ASP A 205 15.94 -7.24 10.00
C ASP A 205 16.92 -7.36 8.82
N ILE A 206 16.54 -6.88 7.64
CA ILE A 206 17.41 -6.83 6.45
C ILE A 206 18.67 -5.97 6.68
N ALA A 207 18.64 -5.00 7.61
CA ALA A 207 19.81 -4.16 7.92
C ALA A 207 21.00 -4.98 8.46
N SER A 208 20.72 -6.11 9.12
CA SER A 208 21.71 -7.01 9.71
C SER A 208 21.66 -8.45 9.20
N MET A 209 20.73 -8.74 8.28
CA MET A 209 20.53 -10.06 7.68
C MET A 209 21.82 -10.63 7.08
N ARG A 210 22.02 -11.92 7.34
CA ARG A 210 23.07 -12.76 6.75
C ARG A 210 22.38 -13.88 5.98
N CYS A 211 22.62 -13.94 4.69
CA CYS A 211 22.02 -14.94 3.84
C CYS A 211 22.70 -16.28 4.11
N GLN A 212 21.88 -17.28 4.41
CA GLN A 212 22.29 -18.67 4.53
C GLN A 212 21.93 -19.39 3.24
N GLU A 213 22.51 -20.56 3.01
CA GLU A 213 22.07 -21.42 1.91
C GLU A 213 20.59 -21.76 2.10
N GLU A 214 19.77 -21.38 1.13
CA GLU A 214 18.36 -21.69 1.11
C GLU A 214 18.18 -23.10 0.51
N PRO A 215 17.40 -23.99 1.14
CA PRO A 215 17.31 -25.39 0.73
C PRO A 215 16.58 -25.60 -0.62
N ASN A 216 16.16 -24.53 -1.32
CA ASN A 216 15.48 -24.53 -2.61
C ASN A 216 14.29 -25.50 -2.66
N THR A 217 13.49 -25.50 -1.60
CA THR A 217 12.37 -26.44 -1.45
C THR A 217 11.10 -26.03 -2.22
N LEU A 218 11.07 -24.83 -2.81
CA LEU A 218 9.94 -24.35 -3.59
C LEU A 218 9.92 -25.01 -4.98
N THR A 219 9.01 -25.95 -5.17
CA THR A 219 8.74 -26.54 -6.49
C THR A 219 7.54 -25.86 -7.14
N PRO A 220 7.62 -25.43 -8.42
CA PRO A 220 6.46 -24.95 -9.14
C PRO A 220 5.36 -26.01 -9.12
N VAL A 221 4.22 -25.68 -8.52
CA VAL A 221 3.02 -26.48 -8.66
C VAL A 221 2.41 -26.07 -10.00
N GLY A 222 2.04 -27.06 -10.84
CA GLY A 222 1.32 -26.77 -12.09
C GLY A 222 0.07 -25.95 -11.80
N PRO A 223 -0.44 -25.16 -12.78
CA PRO A 223 -1.65 -24.38 -12.57
C PRO A 223 -2.77 -25.35 -12.17
N ALA A 224 -3.14 -25.34 -10.89
CA ALA A 224 -4.36 -25.99 -10.47
C ALA A 224 -5.47 -25.32 -11.29
N ALA A 225 -6.27 -26.11 -12.01
CA ALA A 225 -7.44 -25.58 -12.68
C ALA A 225 -8.27 -24.89 -11.59
N LEU A 226 -8.34 -23.56 -11.65
CA LEU A 226 -9.30 -22.83 -10.85
C LEU A 226 -10.66 -23.48 -11.15
N PRO A 227 -11.49 -23.78 -10.14
CA PRO A 227 -12.80 -24.33 -10.41
C PRO A 227 -13.49 -23.42 -11.42
N GLU A 228 -13.76 -23.93 -12.62
CA GLU A 228 -14.49 -23.18 -13.64
C GLU A 228 -15.83 -22.85 -13.01
N MET A 229 -16.01 -21.56 -12.69
CA MET A 229 -17.28 -21.09 -12.19
C MET A 229 -18.20 -21.01 -13.41
N THR A 230 -18.89 -22.11 -13.71
CA THR A 230 -19.80 -22.20 -14.83
C THR A 230 -21.02 -21.33 -14.56
N GLY A 231 -21.20 -20.29 -15.37
CA GLY A 231 -22.36 -19.41 -15.30
C GLY A 231 -22.06 -18.01 -15.84
N ASN A 232 -23.12 -17.22 -15.99
CA ASN A 232 -23.04 -15.78 -16.22
C ASN A 232 -23.52 -15.07 -14.96
N MET A 233 -22.93 -13.90 -14.69
CA MET A 233 -23.38 -12.97 -13.68
C MET A 233 -23.70 -11.63 -14.34
N THR A 234 -24.56 -10.85 -13.71
CA THR A 234 -24.88 -9.48 -14.12
C THR A 234 -24.59 -8.55 -12.96
N VAL A 235 -23.72 -7.58 -13.20
CA VAL A 235 -23.31 -6.58 -12.19
C VAL A 235 -23.85 -5.23 -12.63
N ARG A 236 -24.33 -4.42 -11.67
CA ARG A 236 -24.68 -3.02 -11.94
C ARG A 236 -23.43 -2.16 -11.80
N LEU A 237 -22.91 -1.64 -12.89
CA LEU A 237 -21.77 -0.72 -12.89
C LEU A 237 -22.27 0.73 -12.91
N MET A 238 -21.81 1.51 -11.95
CA MET A 238 -22.17 2.90 -11.77
C MET A 238 -20.92 3.79 -11.73
N VAL A 239 -20.94 4.90 -12.46
CA VAL A 239 -19.94 5.96 -12.33
C VAL A 239 -20.63 7.19 -11.77
N GLU A 240 -20.19 7.63 -10.60
CA GLU A 240 -20.72 8.83 -9.99
C GLU A 240 -20.17 10.09 -10.67
N CYS A 241 -21.01 11.11 -10.78
CA CYS A 241 -20.61 12.40 -11.29
C CYS A 241 -19.93 13.20 -10.17
N PRO A 242 -18.71 13.71 -10.37
CA PRO A 242 -18.03 14.53 -9.37
C PRO A 242 -18.71 15.91 -9.18
N GLU A 243 -19.46 16.40 -10.17
CA GLU A 243 -20.12 17.69 -10.11
C GLU A 243 -21.51 17.66 -9.42
N PRO A 244 -21.79 18.57 -8.46
CA PRO A 244 -23.08 18.62 -7.75
C PRO A 244 -24.30 18.94 -8.63
N TRP A 245 -24.08 19.55 -9.79
CA TRP A 245 -25.16 19.95 -10.71
C TRP A 245 -25.50 18.88 -11.74
N CYS A 246 -24.89 17.69 -11.66
CA CYS A 246 -25.23 16.58 -12.53
C CYS A 246 -26.69 16.14 -12.26
N PRO A 247 -27.59 16.16 -13.26
CA PRO A 247 -29.03 15.99 -13.07
C PRO A 247 -29.44 14.64 -12.45
N GLN A 248 -28.54 13.65 -12.41
CA GLN A 248 -28.75 12.36 -11.74
C GLN A 248 -27.60 11.95 -10.80
N HIS A 249 -26.60 12.82 -10.59
CA HIS A 249 -25.35 12.50 -9.87
C HIS A 249 -24.61 11.25 -10.40
N ARG A 250 -24.92 10.79 -11.62
CA ARG A 250 -24.37 9.59 -12.26
C ARG A 250 -24.02 9.92 -13.71
N LEU A 251 -22.82 9.53 -14.12
CA LEU A 251 -22.35 9.61 -15.50
C LEU A 251 -22.63 8.33 -16.28
N TYR A 252 -22.75 7.21 -15.56
CA TYR A 252 -23.01 5.89 -16.12
C TYR A 252 -23.73 5.03 -15.08
N ASP A 253 -24.70 4.24 -15.52
CA ASP A 253 -25.48 3.32 -14.69
C ASP A 253 -26.09 2.25 -15.58
N GLN A 254 -25.41 1.10 -15.71
CA GLN A 254 -25.82 0.01 -16.59
C GLN A 254 -25.62 -1.36 -15.95
N LEU A 255 -26.43 -2.31 -16.39
CA LEU A 255 -26.24 -3.73 -16.11
C LEU A 255 -25.25 -4.32 -17.11
N VAL A 256 -24.15 -4.86 -16.61
CA VAL A 256 -23.06 -5.41 -17.39
C VAL A 256 -23.02 -6.93 -17.17
N PRO A 257 -23.30 -7.74 -18.21
CA PRO A 257 -23.15 -9.18 -18.13
C PRO A 257 -21.67 -9.58 -18.21
N ALA A 258 -21.25 -10.53 -17.38
CA ALA A 258 -19.90 -11.08 -17.37
C ALA A 258 -19.92 -12.58 -17.00
N PRO A 259 -18.90 -13.36 -17.34
CA PRO A 259 -18.74 -14.73 -16.84
C PRO A 259 -18.69 -14.75 -15.31
N ALA A 260 -19.24 -15.78 -14.68
CA ALA A 260 -19.12 -15.94 -13.24
C ALA A 260 -17.65 -16.05 -12.82
N GLY A 261 -17.28 -15.32 -11.76
CA GLY A 261 -15.90 -15.23 -11.29
C GLY A 261 -15.01 -14.26 -12.08
N ALA A 262 -15.52 -13.53 -13.07
CA ALA A 262 -14.76 -12.47 -13.73
C ALA A 262 -14.32 -11.38 -12.75
N SER A 263 -13.18 -10.73 -13.00
CA SER A 263 -12.70 -9.62 -12.20
C SER A 263 -13.47 -8.32 -12.51
N LEU A 264 -13.34 -7.30 -11.66
CA LEU A 264 -13.87 -5.98 -11.96
C LEU A 264 -13.26 -5.42 -13.25
N LEU A 265 -11.98 -5.68 -13.53
CA LEU A 265 -11.33 -5.28 -14.78
C LEU A 265 -12.02 -5.92 -16.00
N ASP A 266 -12.38 -7.20 -15.92
CA ASP A 266 -13.15 -7.87 -16.97
C ASP A 266 -14.54 -7.25 -17.15
N VAL A 267 -15.19 -6.84 -16.05
CA VAL A 267 -16.47 -6.10 -16.09
C VAL A 267 -16.30 -4.74 -16.79
N LEU A 268 -15.20 -4.01 -16.56
CA LEU A 268 -14.92 -2.74 -17.25
C LEU A 268 -14.71 -2.95 -18.76
N TRP A 269 -14.01 -4.02 -19.14
CA TRP A 269 -13.86 -4.41 -20.55
C TRP A 269 -15.19 -4.80 -21.19
N ALA A 270 -16.03 -5.57 -20.48
CA ALA A 270 -17.37 -5.94 -20.94
C ALA A 270 -18.26 -4.71 -21.12
N ALA A 271 -18.21 -3.75 -20.20
CA ALA A 271 -18.94 -2.48 -20.31
C ALA A 271 -18.52 -1.66 -21.54
N THR A 272 -17.24 -1.68 -21.88
CA THR A 272 -16.70 -1.05 -23.10
C THR A 272 -17.20 -1.77 -24.35
N ALA A 273 -17.15 -3.11 -24.36
CA ALA A 273 -17.60 -3.93 -25.50
C ALA A 273 -19.11 -3.85 -25.74
N GLN A 274 -19.91 -3.64 -24.69
CA GLN A 274 -21.36 -3.42 -24.79
C GLN A 274 -21.72 -2.14 -25.56
N GLY A 275 -20.79 -1.18 -25.67
CA GLY A 275 -20.99 0.07 -26.41
C GLY A 275 -22.04 1.02 -25.81
N SER A 276 -22.55 0.72 -24.63
CA SER A 276 -23.56 1.55 -23.96
C SER A 276 -22.91 2.84 -23.44
N GLN A 277 -23.51 3.99 -23.80
CA GLN A 277 -23.06 5.33 -23.37
C GLN A 277 -21.57 5.65 -23.64
N ASN A 278 -20.95 4.96 -24.61
CA ASN A 278 -19.52 5.09 -24.93
C ASN A 278 -18.61 4.94 -23.70
N PHE A 279 -18.85 3.91 -22.88
CA PHE A 279 -17.98 3.63 -21.73
C PHE A 279 -16.53 3.41 -22.16
N THR A 280 -15.60 4.14 -21.55
CA THR A 280 -14.15 4.05 -21.78
C THR A 280 -13.41 4.14 -20.47
N PHE A 281 -12.28 3.45 -20.34
CA PHE A 281 -11.40 3.56 -19.18
C PHE A 281 -9.94 3.31 -19.56
N ASP A 282 -9.01 3.81 -18.74
CA ASP A 282 -7.57 3.55 -18.89
C ASP A 282 -6.95 3.12 -17.55
N THR A 283 -6.02 2.16 -17.61
CA THR A 283 -5.23 1.72 -16.46
C THR A 283 -3.75 2.07 -16.63
N GLN A 284 -3.05 2.21 -15.51
CA GLN A 284 -1.60 2.35 -15.45
C GLN A 284 -1.00 1.17 -14.70
N ASP A 285 0.10 0.60 -15.22
CA ASP A 285 0.74 -0.54 -14.58
C ASP A 285 1.51 -0.13 -13.32
N THR A 286 1.20 -0.81 -12.22
CA THR A 286 1.87 -0.64 -10.94
C THR A 286 2.40 -1.97 -10.42
N SER A 287 3.26 -1.93 -9.40
CA SER A 287 3.74 -3.14 -8.73
C SER A 287 2.63 -3.89 -7.98
N GLN A 288 1.45 -3.28 -7.81
CA GLN A 288 0.26 -3.88 -7.20
C GLN A 288 -0.78 -4.33 -8.26
N GLY A 289 -0.44 -4.24 -9.55
CA GLY A 289 -1.37 -4.51 -10.65
C GLY A 289 -1.88 -3.22 -11.34
N PRO A 290 -2.87 -3.34 -12.23
CA PRO A 290 -3.38 -2.23 -13.02
C PRO A 290 -4.16 -1.25 -12.13
N PHE A 291 -3.72 0.01 -12.10
CA PHE A 291 -4.35 1.10 -11.37
C PHE A 291 -5.30 1.88 -12.29
N LEU A 292 -6.56 2.03 -11.88
CA LEU A 292 -7.57 2.74 -12.67
C LEU A 292 -7.29 4.25 -12.67
N SER A 293 -6.94 4.78 -13.84
CA SER A 293 -6.46 6.16 -14.00
C SER A 293 -7.46 7.09 -14.68
N ARG A 294 -8.27 6.57 -15.61
CA ARG A 294 -9.27 7.35 -16.34
C ARG A 294 -10.55 6.55 -16.50
N VAL A 295 -11.71 7.21 -16.37
CA VAL A 295 -13.04 6.64 -16.65
C VAL A 295 -13.87 7.70 -17.36
N LEU A 296 -14.52 7.35 -18.48
CA LEU A 296 -15.34 8.26 -19.29
C LEU A 296 -14.62 9.58 -19.66
N GLY A 297 -13.32 9.49 -19.96
CA GLY A 297 -12.49 10.66 -20.28
C GLY A 297 -12.01 11.47 -19.06
N LEU A 298 -12.54 11.21 -17.86
CA LEU A 298 -12.16 11.89 -16.62
C LEU A 298 -10.93 11.22 -16.00
N GLU A 299 -9.83 11.96 -15.93
CA GLU A 299 -8.54 11.47 -15.43
C GLU A 299 -8.31 11.85 -13.96
N ALA A 300 -7.88 10.86 -13.18
CA ALA A 300 -7.37 11.04 -11.84
C ALA A 300 -6.05 11.84 -11.89
N GLN A 301 -5.98 12.96 -11.20
CA GLN A 301 -4.85 13.87 -11.23
C GLN A 301 -4.15 13.87 -9.88
N GLN A 302 -2.92 13.32 -9.84
CA GLN A 302 -2.10 13.33 -8.62
C GLN A 302 -1.84 14.75 -8.09
N GLN A 303 -1.72 15.74 -8.97
CA GLN A 303 -1.55 17.16 -8.58
C GLN A 303 -2.77 17.74 -7.87
N LYS A 304 -3.97 17.29 -8.24
CA LYS A 304 -5.23 17.64 -7.60
C LYS A 304 -5.66 16.64 -6.54
N GLN A 305 -4.80 15.67 -6.24
CA GLN A 305 -5.04 14.67 -5.20
C GLN A 305 -6.31 13.87 -5.48
N SER A 306 -6.58 13.56 -6.76
CA SER A 306 -7.78 12.84 -7.17
C SER A 306 -7.49 11.43 -7.69
N TYR A 307 -8.40 10.50 -7.41
CA TYR A 307 -8.33 9.07 -7.73
C TYR A 307 -9.72 8.49 -7.95
N TRP A 308 -9.76 7.39 -8.69
CA TRP A 308 -10.94 6.56 -8.79
C TRP A 308 -11.04 5.62 -7.59
N GLN A 309 -11.91 5.98 -6.65
CA GLN A 309 -12.28 5.12 -5.54
C GLN A 309 -13.22 4.02 -6.04
N LEU A 310 -12.89 2.78 -5.69
CA LEU A 310 -13.70 1.60 -6.01
C LEU A 310 -14.58 1.26 -4.81
N LEU A 311 -15.88 1.19 -5.04
CA LEU A 311 -16.88 1.00 -4.00
C LEU A 311 -17.87 -0.10 -4.41
N THR A 312 -18.46 -0.75 -3.41
CA THR A 312 -19.67 -1.56 -3.57
C THR A 312 -20.83 -0.89 -2.81
N ALA A 313 -22.06 -1.04 -3.31
CA ALA A 313 -23.22 -0.41 -2.68
C ALA A 313 -23.40 -0.90 -1.22
N PRO A 314 -23.80 -0.02 -0.28
CA PRO A 314 -24.24 1.36 -0.51
C PRO A 314 -23.11 2.40 -0.67
N SER A 315 -21.91 2.16 -0.13
CA SER A 315 -20.69 3.01 -0.32
C SER A 315 -19.47 2.39 0.40
N THR A 316 -19.35 1.06 0.39
CA THR A 316 -18.25 0.36 1.08
C THR A 316 -17.04 0.31 0.16
N SER A 317 -15.88 0.79 0.60
CA SER A 317 -14.66 0.72 -0.20
C SER A 317 -14.17 -0.71 -0.38
N LEU A 318 -13.86 -1.04 -1.64
CA LEU A 318 -13.21 -2.31 -1.95
C LEU A 318 -11.81 -2.33 -1.35
N GLN A 319 -11.41 -3.52 -0.90
CA GLN A 319 -10.07 -3.77 -0.33
C GLN A 319 -9.08 -4.28 -1.39
N MET A 320 -9.53 -4.49 -2.63
CA MET A 320 -8.78 -5.06 -3.74
C MET A 320 -8.83 -4.14 -4.97
N GLY A 321 -7.84 -4.26 -5.85
CA GLY A 321 -7.80 -3.54 -7.12
C GLY A 321 -8.73 -4.13 -8.18
N VAL A 322 -8.81 -3.47 -9.34
CA VAL A 322 -9.72 -3.88 -10.43
C VAL A 322 -9.42 -5.28 -10.97
N ALA A 323 -8.15 -5.70 -10.99
CA ALA A 323 -7.77 -7.03 -11.49
C ALA A 323 -8.06 -8.17 -10.50
N ASP A 324 -8.13 -7.86 -9.21
CA ASP A 324 -8.21 -8.89 -8.16
C ASP A 324 -9.62 -9.05 -7.60
N TYR A 325 -10.39 -7.95 -7.54
CA TYR A 325 -11.75 -7.98 -7.03
C TYR A 325 -12.67 -8.76 -7.97
N ARG A 326 -13.37 -9.76 -7.44
CA ARG A 326 -14.36 -10.57 -8.17
C ARG A 326 -15.76 -10.28 -7.62
N PRO A 327 -16.59 -9.51 -8.32
CA PRO A 327 -17.94 -9.19 -7.86
C PRO A 327 -18.86 -10.41 -7.86
N ARG A 328 -19.95 -10.33 -7.09
CA ARG A 328 -21.02 -11.32 -7.06
C ARG A 328 -22.14 -10.95 -8.04
N ASP A 329 -22.95 -11.93 -8.41
CA ASP A 329 -24.15 -11.69 -9.22
C ASP A 329 -25.12 -10.73 -8.51
N GLY A 330 -25.64 -9.76 -9.26
CA GLY A 330 -26.50 -8.69 -8.75
C GLY A 330 -25.80 -7.60 -7.93
N GLU A 331 -24.48 -7.69 -7.74
CA GLU A 331 -23.74 -6.66 -7.01
C GLU A 331 -23.76 -5.30 -7.73
N THR A 332 -23.72 -4.21 -6.97
CA THR A 332 -23.59 -2.86 -7.53
C THR A 332 -22.21 -2.30 -7.23
N LEU A 333 -21.42 -2.08 -8.28
CA LEU A 333 -20.10 -1.49 -8.23
C LEU A 333 -20.16 -0.02 -8.59
N ILE A 334 -19.47 0.80 -7.82
CA ILE A 334 -19.50 2.25 -7.94
C ILE A 334 -18.06 2.74 -8.11
N LEU A 335 -17.83 3.49 -9.19
CA LEU A 335 -16.59 4.21 -9.46
C LEU A 335 -16.82 5.69 -9.12
N ARG A 336 -16.11 6.19 -8.10
CA ARG A 336 -16.24 7.56 -7.62
C ARG A 336 -14.91 8.29 -7.77
N LEU A 337 -14.88 9.38 -8.54
CA LEU A 337 -13.73 10.28 -8.54
C LEU A 337 -13.70 11.04 -7.22
N SER A 338 -12.71 10.75 -6.37
CA SER A 338 -12.59 11.30 -5.02
C SER A 338 -11.30 12.09 -4.87
N GLU A 339 -11.27 13.05 -3.93
CA GLU A 339 -10.09 13.82 -3.55
C GLU A 339 -9.58 13.42 -2.15
N TRP A 340 -8.28 13.61 -1.85
CA TRP A 340 -7.70 13.22 -0.54
C TRP A 340 -6.64 14.13 0.08
#